data_AF-A0A7X7QLN6-F1
#
_entry.id   AF-A0A7X7QLN6-F1
#
_cell.length_a   1.000
_cell.length_b   1.000
_cell.length_c   1.000
_cell.angle_alpha   90.00
_cell.angle_beta   90.00
_cell.angle_gamma   90.00
#
_symmetry.space_group_name_H-M   'P 1'
#
loop_
_entity.id
_entity.type
_entity.pdbx_description
1 polymer ?
#
loop_
_entity_poly.entity_id
_entity_poly.type
_entity_poly.pdbx_seq_one_letter_code
_entity_poly.pdbx_strand_id
1 'polypeptide(L)' 'LTRPGRTQAQACLQFPLAFPGVSTVIAGSKSLEHMRENAAASSAPALTPAELAGIDRALGRITATP' A
#
# COMPACT_ATOMS: atom_id res chain seq x y z
N LEU A 1 7.83 -6.34 2.86
CA LEU A 1 6.52 -5.94 2.30
C LEU A 1 6.30 -6.53 0.91
N THR A 2 7.33 -6.52 0.05
CA THR A 2 7.42 -7.36 -1.17
C THR A 2 7.28 -8.84 -0.82
N ARG A 3 6.46 -9.56 -1.58
CA ARG A 3 6.23 -11.01 -1.44
C ARG A 3 5.55 -11.57 -2.71
N PRO A 4 5.41 -12.90 -2.85
CA PRO A 4 4.61 -13.46 -3.94
C PRO A 4 3.22 -12.82 -3.99
N GLY A 5 2.85 -12.33 -5.18
CA GLY A 5 1.58 -11.66 -5.43
C GLY A 5 1.50 -10.17 -5.03
N ARG A 6 2.54 -9.57 -4.45
CA ARG A 6 2.57 -8.13 -4.14
C ARG A 6 3.96 -7.52 -4.31
N THR A 7 4.07 -6.57 -5.23
CA THR A 7 5.30 -5.77 -5.40
C THR A 7 5.44 -4.71 -4.32
N GLN A 8 6.60 -4.05 -4.26
CA GLN A 8 6.79 -2.94 -3.32
C GLN A 8 5.87 -1.75 -3.66
N ALA A 9 5.68 -1.42 -4.94
CA ALA A 9 4.79 -0.33 -5.34
C ALA A 9 3.34 -0.63 -4.92
N GLN A 10 2.88 -1.87 -5.11
CA GLN A 10 1.57 -2.31 -4.68
C GLN A 10 1.42 -2.30 -3.16
N ALA A 11 2.45 -2.68 -2.40
CA ALA A 11 2.45 -2.52 -0.94
C ALA A 11 2.31 -1.05 -0.51
N CYS A 12 2.96 -0.12 -1.20
CA CYS A 12 2.82 1.30 -0.94
C CYS A 12 1.40 1.81 -1.21
N LEU A 13 0.71 1.29 -2.23
CA LEU A 13 -0.69 1.64 -2.51
C LEU A 13 -1.68 0.97 -1.54
N GLN A 14 -1.36 -0.24 -1.06
CA GLN A 14 -2.13 -0.95 -0.04
C GLN A 14 -2.07 -0.29 1.35
N PHE A 15 -1.01 0.47 1.64
CA PHE A 15 -0.88 1.16 2.93
C PHE A 15 -1.99 2.18 3.21
N PRO A 16 -2.22 3.22 2.39
CA PRO A 16 -3.32 4.16 2.62
C PRO A 16 -4.69 3.47 2.58
N LEU A 17 -4.88 2.41 1.79
CA LEU A 17 -6.13 1.63 1.77
C LEU A 17 -6.40 0.83 3.05
N ALA A 18 -5.39 0.66 3.92
CA ALA A 18 -5.57 -0.01 5.21
C ALA A 18 -6.29 0.87 6.25
N PHE A 19 -6.47 2.16 5.97
CA PHE A 19 -7.13 3.11 6.87
C PHE A 19 -8.62 3.23 6.51
N PRO A 20 -9.56 3.06 7.46
CA PRO A 20 -11.01 3.12 7.23
C PRO A 20 -11.49 4.41 6.57
N GLY A 21 -10.76 5.53 6.74
CA GLY A 21 -11.10 6.81 6.14
C GLY A 21 -10.73 6.95 4.65
N VAL A 22 -10.03 5.97 4.06
CA VAL A 22 -9.56 6.02 2.68
C VAL A 22 -10.40 5.10 1.80
N SER A 23 -11.18 5.69 0.90
CA SER A 23 -12.00 4.94 -0.05
C SER A 23 -11.26 4.57 -1.34
N THR A 24 -10.26 5.36 -1.74
CA THR A 24 -9.51 5.18 -2.99
C THR A 24 -8.14 5.84 -2.91
N VAL A 25 -7.22 5.38 -3.77
CA VAL A 25 -5.87 5.93 -3.93
C VAL A 25 -5.67 6.30 -5.39
N ILE A 26 -5.42 7.58 -5.66
CA ILE A 26 -5.19 8.08 -7.02
C ILE A 26 -3.68 8.07 -7.28
N ALA A 27 -3.17 6.98 -7.82
CA ALA A 27 -1.75 6.81 -8.11
C ALA A 27 -1.37 7.47 -9.45
N GLY A 28 -0.51 8.49 -9.40
CA GLY A 28 0.05 9.11 -10.60
C GLY A 28 1.15 8.26 -11.24
N SER A 29 1.23 8.27 -12.57
CA SER A 29 2.30 7.59 -13.33
C SER A 29 2.55 8.27 -14.68
N LYS A 30 3.79 8.16 -15.18
CA LYS A 30 4.21 8.54 -16.55
C LYS A 30 4.49 7.33 -17.45
N SER A 31 4.37 6.11 -16.92
CA SER A 31 4.62 4.86 -17.65
C SER A 31 3.37 3.98 -17.65
N LEU A 32 3.07 3.39 -18.80
CA LEU A 32 1.94 2.49 -18.97
C LEU A 32 2.14 1.19 -18.18
N GLU A 33 3.38 0.73 -18.06
CA GLU A 33 3.74 -0.41 -17.20
C GLU A 33 3.42 -0.12 -15.72
N HIS A 34 3.89 1.02 -15.19
CA HIS A 34 3.58 1.43 -13.81
C HIS A 34 2.07 1.64 -13.61
N MET A 35 1.34 2.14 -14.63
CA MET A 35 -0.13 2.26 -14.54
C MET A 35 -0.79 0.89 -14.36
N ARG A 36 -0.34 -0.12 -15.12
CA ARG A 36 -0.85 -1.50 -14.97
C ARG A 36 -0.48 -2.08 -13.61
N GLU A 37 0.74 -1.87 -13.15
CA GLU A 37 1.18 -2.33 -11.82
C GLU A 37 0.36 -1.70 -10.69
N ASN A 38 0.15 -0.37 -10.76
CA ASN A 38 -0.66 0.38 -9.81
C ASN A 38 -2.11 -0.12 -9.79
N ALA A 39 -2.72 -0.34 -10.97
CA ALA A 39 -4.08 -0.85 -11.06
C ALA A 39 -4.21 -2.25 -10.45
N ALA A 40 -3.20 -3.11 -10.66
CA ALA A 40 -3.15 -4.45 -10.09
C ALA A 40 -3.00 -4.47 -8.55
N ALA A 41 -2.67 -3.35 -7.91
CA ALA A 41 -2.61 -3.25 -6.44
C ALA A 41 -3.95 -3.58 -5.79
N SER A 42 -5.09 -3.30 -6.44
CA SER A 42 -6.43 -3.60 -5.92
C SER A 42 -6.68 -5.10 -5.72
N SER A 43 -6.01 -5.93 -6.53
CA SER A 43 -6.08 -7.40 -6.43
C SER A 43 -4.88 -7.99 -5.69
N ALA A 44 -3.90 -7.15 -5.32
CA ALA A 44 -2.75 -7.60 -4.56
C ALA A 44 -3.16 -7.88 -3.11
N PRO A 45 -2.55 -8.86 -2.45
CA PRO A 45 -2.81 -9.14 -1.05
C PRO A 45 -2.63 -7.92 -0.12
N ALA A 46 -3.59 -7.67 0.77
CA ALA A 46 -3.52 -6.57 1.75
C ALA A 46 -2.32 -6.68 2.72
N LEU A 47 -1.94 -5.56 3.34
CA LEU A 47 -0.95 -5.54 4.42
C LEU A 47 -1.51 -6.25 5.64
N THR A 48 -0.71 -7.12 6.23
CA THR A 48 -1.11 -7.80 7.47
C THR A 48 -0.97 -6.85 8.68
N PRO A 49 -1.66 -7.12 9.80
CA PRO A 49 -1.48 -6.35 11.03
C PRO A 49 -0.01 -6.28 11.50
N ALA A 50 0.75 -7.37 11.34
CA ALA A 50 2.16 -7.41 11.69
C ALA A 50 3.03 -6.51 10.79
N GLU A 51 2.69 -6.44 9.49
CA GLU A 51 3.35 -5.54 8.54
C GLU A 51 3.04 -4.08 8.85
N LEU A 52 1.78 -3.74 9.15
CA LEU A 52 1.38 -2.39 9.56
C LEU A 52 2.09 -1.95 10.85
N ALA A 53 2.16 -2.83 11.85
CA ALA A 53 2.93 -2.56 13.07
C ALA A 53 4.43 -2.38 12.79
N GLY A 54 4.98 -3.10 11.82
CA GLY A 54 6.36 -2.92 11.36
C GLY A 54 6.59 -1.56 10.68
N ILE A 55 5.63 -1.13 9.85
CA ILE A 55 5.65 0.19 9.19
C ILE A 55 5.55 1.31 10.23
N ASP A 56 4.64 1.21 11.20
CA ASP A 56 4.49 2.21 12.28
C ASP A 56 5.79 2.38 13.09
N ARG A 57 6.42 1.26 13.48
CA ARG A 57 7.73 1.29 14.14
C ARG A 57 8.81 1.95 13.28
N ALA A 58 8.83 1.68 11.98
CA ALA A 58 9.84 2.22 11.07
C ALA A 58 9.64 3.71 10.78
N LEU A 59 8.40 4.19 10.74
CA LEU A 59 8.08 5.59 10.44
C LEU A 59 8.22 6.50 11.66
N GLY A 60 8.12 5.97 12.87
CA GLY A 60 8.29 6.73 14.12
C GLY A 60 7.21 7.79 14.30
N ARG A 61 6.12 7.45 15.00
CA ARG A 61 4.94 8.30 15.27
C ARG A 61 4.50 9.16 14.08
N ILE A 62 3.71 8.56 13.18
CA ILE A 62 2.80 9.31 12.32
C ILE A 62 1.42 9.26 12.98
N THR A 63 0.85 10.43 13.28
CA THR A 63 -0.48 10.57 13.88
C THR A 63 -1.57 10.30 12.84
N ALA A 64 -1.78 9.03 12.49
CA ALA A 64 -3.00 8.56 11.84
C ALA A 64 -3.24 7.14 12.33
N THR A 65 -4.21 6.98 13.22
CA THR A 65 -4.61 5.65 13.70
C THR A 65 -5.32 4.92 12.55
N PRO A 66 -4.94 3.67 12.22
CA PRO A 66 -5.71 2.82 11.33
C PRO A 66 -7.04 2.40 11.96
#